data_AF-A0A845UN34-F1
#
_entry.id   AF-A0A845UN34-F1
#
_cell.length_a   1.000
_cell.length_b   1.000
_cell.length_c   1.000
_cell.angle_alpha   90.00
_cell.angle_beta   90.00
_cell.angle_gamma   90.00
#
_symmetry.space_group_name_H-M   'P 1'
#
loop_
_entity.id
_entity.type
_entity.pdbx_description
1 polymer ?
#
loop_
_entity_poly.entity_id
_entity_poly.type
_entity_poly.pdbx_seq_one_letter_code
_entity_poly.pdbx_strand_id
1 'polypeptide(L)'
;MRNGVEYLGVAAVSICEALLLALSENEVLPDGEIMGLLKDAAATHENAAKASHQPATIEMHREVAAIINGIIAGRAAATQER
;
A
#
# COMPACT_ATOMS: atom_id res chain seq x y z
N MET A 1 10.42 -23.23 1.07
CA MET A 1 10.22 -22.62 2.40
C MET A 1 9.86 -21.16 2.15
N ARG A 2 8.66 -20.71 2.53
CA ARG A 2 8.26 -19.30 2.41
C ARG A 2 8.85 -18.53 3.58
N ASN A 3 9.48 -17.39 3.31
CA ASN A 3 10.28 -16.68 4.30
C ASN A 3 9.38 -15.81 5.18
N GLY A 4 9.70 -15.66 6.47
CA GLY A 4 8.89 -14.85 7.41
C GLY A 4 8.70 -13.40 6.98
N VAL A 5 9.58 -12.89 6.11
CA VAL A 5 9.48 -11.55 5.49
C VAL A 5 8.27 -11.44 4.55
N GLU A 6 7.92 -12.47 3.77
CA GLU A 6 6.70 -12.47 2.95
C GLU A 6 5.44 -12.36 3.83
N TYR A 7 5.43 -13.08 4.97
CA TYR A 7 4.27 -13.10 5.86
C TYR A 7 4.06 -11.73 6.55
N LEU A 8 5.16 -11.04 6.87
CA LEU A 8 5.13 -9.69 7.43
C LEU A 8 4.64 -8.65 6.40
N GLY A 9 5.07 -8.76 5.15
CA GLY A 9 4.63 -7.88 4.06
C GLY A 9 3.14 -8.04 3.75
N VAL A 10 2.67 -9.30 3.63
CA VAL A 10 1.25 -9.61 3.43
C VAL A 10 0.40 -9.13 4.61
N ALA A 11 0.85 -9.36 5.84
CA ALA A 11 0.13 -8.90 7.03
C ALA A 11 0.00 -7.36 7.08
N ALA A 12 1.07 -6.63 6.76
CA ALA A 12 1.05 -5.17 6.75
C ALA A 12 0.09 -4.62 5.68
N VAL A 13 0.09 -5.18 4.48
CA VAL A 13 -0.84 -4.80 3.40
C VAL A 13 -2.29 -5.10 3.81
N SER A 14 -2.57 -6.29 4.33
CA SER A 14 -3.92 -6.66 4.78
C SER A 14 -4.42 -5.76 5.92
N ILE A 15 -3.53 -5.27 6.78
CA ILE A 15 -3.86 -4.29 7.83
C ILE A 15 -4.18 -2.92 7.20
N CYS A 16 -3.37 -2.43 6.26
CA CYS A 16 -3.64 -1.17 5.56
C CYS A 16 -4.95 -1.23 4.77
N GLU A 17 -5.24 -2.35 4.12
CA GLU A 17 -6.47 -2.54 3.35
C GLU A 17 -7.70 -2.58 4.26
N ALA A 18 -7.63 -3.29 5.38
CA ALA A 18 -8.70 -3.31 6.38
C ALA A 18 -8.94 -1.92 7.02
N LEU A 19 -7.87 -1.15 7.28
CA LEU A 19 -7.96 0.20 7.82
C LEU A 19 -8.61 1.16 6.79
N LEU A 20 -8.25 1.05 5.52
CA LEU A 20 -8.84 1.88 4.46
C LEU A 20 -10.30 1.55 4.19
N LEU A 21 -10.66 0.26 4.24
CA LEU A 21 -12.06 -0.17 4.17
C LEU A 21 -12.86 0.43 5.34
N ALA A 22 -12.33 0.32 6.56
CA ALA A 22 -12.99 0.83 7.76
C ALA A 22 -13.14 2.36 7.77
N LEU A 23 -12.12 3.09 7.30
CA LEU A 23 -12.15 4.56 7.24
C LEU A 23 -13.08 5.05 6.12
N SER A 24 -13.15 4.32 5.00
CA SER A 24 -14.07 4.61 3.89
C SER A 24 -15.52 4.30 4.24
N GLU A 25 -15.80 3.21 4.94
CA GLU A 25 -17.17 2.79 5.31
C GLU A 25 -17.77 3.65 6.44
N ASN A 26 -16.93 4.25 7.28
CA ASN A 26 -17.35 5.08 8.42
C ASN A 26 -17.20 6.61 8.17
N GLU A 27 -16.89 7.04 6.94
CA GLU A 27 -16.68 8.46 6.57
C GLU A 27 -15.64 9.21 7.44
N VAL A 28 -14.67 8.48 7.99
CA VAL A 28 -13.68 9.05 8.93
C VAL A 28 -12.64 9.91 8.19
N LEU A 29 -12.34 9.58 6.93
CA LEU A 29 -11.43 10.34 6.08
C LEU A 29 -12.08 10.65 4.73
N PRO A 30 -11.97 11.90 4.22
CA PRO A 30 -12.34 12.21 2.85
C PRO A 30 -11.51 11.40 1.84
N ASP A 31 -12.08 11.10 0.67
CA ASP A 31 -11.39 10.33 -0.38
C ASP A 31 -10.02 10.92 -0.76
N GLY A 32 -9.91 12.25 -0.77
CA GLY A 32 -8.64 12.93 -1.04
C GLY A 32 -7.55 12.60 -0.02
N GLU A 33 -7.89 12.49 1.26
CA GLU A 33 -6.94 12.14 2.32
C GLU A 33 -6.55 10.67 2.27
N ILE A 34 -7.49 9.80 1.93
CA ILE A 34 -7.20 8.38 1.68
C ILE A 34 -6.21 8.23 0.50
N MET A 35 -6.43 8.97 -0.59
CA MET A 35 -5.52 8.96 -1.74
C MET A 35 -4.15 9.56 -1.42
N GLY A 36 -4.09 10.58 -0.57
CA GLY A 36 -2.84 11.13 -0.06
C GLY A 36 -2.04 10.11 0.74
N LEU A 37 -2.71 9.46 1.71
CA LEU A 37 -2.10 8.43 2.56
C LEU A 37 -1.52 7.26 1.74
N LEU A 38 -2.29 6.77 0.76
CA LEU A 38 -1.85 5.69 -0.13
C LEU A 38 -0.60 6.10 -0.94
N LYS A 39 -0.58 7.34 -1.49
CA LYS A 39 0.58 7.85 -2.23
C LYS A 39 1.82 7.97 -1.35
N ASP A 40 1.66 8.48 -0.13
CA ASP A 40 2.77 8.63 0.82
C ASP A 40 3.33 7.27 1.24
N ALA A 41 2.47 6.27 1.44
CA ALA A 41 2.89 4.91 1.74
C ALA A 41 3.67 4.29 0.57
N ALA A 42 3.17 4.40 -0.66
CA ALA A 42 3.88 3.91 -1.86
C ALA A 42 5.26 4.58 -2.00
N ALA A 43 5.31 5.90 -1.91
CA ALA A 43 6.56 6.67 -2.02
C ALA A 43 7.57 6.30 -0.91
N THR A 44 7.08 6.07 0.31
CA THR A 44 7.92 5.63 1.44
C THR A 44 8.59 4.28 1.14
N HIS A 45 7.83 3.32 0.64
CA HIS A 45 8.37 2.01 0.26
C HIS A 45 9.33 2.10 -0.94
N GLU A 46 9.02 2.90 -1.97
CA GLU A 46 9.95 3.14 -3.08
C GLU A 46 11.27 3.76 -2.63
N ASN A 47 11.22 4.72 -1.70
CA ASN A 47 12.41 5.37 -1.16
C ASN A 47 13.20 4.43 -0.23
N ALA A 48 12.52 3.60 0.56
CA ALA A 48 13.16 2.56 1.37
C ALA A 48 13.86 1.51 0.50
N ALA A 49 13.26 1.12 -0.64
CA ALA A 49 13.91 0.25 -1.62
C ALA A 49 15.18 0.88 -2.19
N LYS A 50 15.17 2.19 -2.50
CA LYS A 50 16.36 2.90 -3.00
C LYS A 50 17.47 3.05 -1.96
N ALA A 51 17.11 3.18 -0.69
CA ALA A 51 18.06 3.35 0.42
C ALA A 51 18.61 2.02 0.96
N SER A 52 17.99 0.90 0.62
CA SER A 52 18.36 -0.43 1.10
C SER A 52 19.52 -1.04 0.29
N HIS A 53 20.37 -1.82 0.95
CA HIS A 53 21.49 -2.53 0.32
C HIS A 53 21.27 -4.06 0.22
N GLN A 54 20.22 -4.57 0.88
CA GLN A 54 19.91 -6.00 0.92
C GLN A 54 18.88 -6.33 -0.17
N PRO A 55 19.20 -7.21 -1.15
CA PRO A 55 18.33 -7.50 -2.28
C PRO A 55 16.92 -7.93 -1.89
N ALA A 56 16.78 -8.81 -0.90
CA ALA A 56 15.48 -9.27 -0.41
C ALA A 56 14.64 -8.15 0.21
N THR A 57 15.27 -7.19 0.88
CA THR A 57 14.60 -6.01 1.46
C THR A 57 14.16 -5.03 0.37
N ILE A 58 15.00 -4.83 -0.65
CA ILE A 58 14.68 -4.01 -1.82
C ILE A 58 13.46 -4.59 -2.55
N GLU A 59 13.46 -5.91 -2.78
CA GLU A 59 12.36 -6.62 -3.46
C GLU A 59 11.05 -6.50 -2.67
N MET A 60 11.08 -6.78 -1.36
CA MET A 60 9.91 -6.62 -0.50
C MET A 60 9.34 -5.20 -0.54
N HIS A 61 10.18 -4.17 -0.43
CA HIS A 61 9.70 -2.79 -0.50
C HIS A 61 9.09 -2.45 -1.87
N ARG A 62 9.66 -2.95 -2.97
CA ARG A 62 9.12 -2.75 -4.32
C ARG A 62 7.78 -3.45 -4.51
N GLU A 63 7.64 -4.68 -4.03
CA GLU A 63 6.38 -5.42 -4.12
C GLU A 63 5.27 -4.70 -3.35
N VAL A 64 5.56 -4.22 -2.14
CA VAL A 64 4.58 -3.45 -1.35
C VAL A 64 4.17 -2.16 -2.06
N ALA A 65 5.12 -1.40 -2.63
CA ALA A 65 4.81 -0.21 -3.41
C ALA A 65 3.94 -0.52 -4.63
N ALA A 66 4.22 -1.63 -5.33
CA ALA A 66 3.44 -2.06 -6.50
C ALA A 66 1.99 -2.41 -6.11
N ILE A 67 1.79 -3.10 -4.99
CA ILE A 67 0.45 -3.44 -4.48
C ILE A 67 -0.34 -2.16 -4.15
N ILE A 68 0.27 -1.22 -3.41
CA ILE A 68 -0.37 0.05 -3.04
C ILE A 68 -0.77 0.85 -4.29
N ASN A 69 0.11 0.92 -5.29
CA ASN A 69 -0.21 1.56 -6.57
C ASN A 69 -1.35 0.86 -7.32
N GLY A 70 -1.47 -0.47 -7.21
CA GLY A 70 -2.61 -1.22 -7.72
C GLY A 70 -3.93 -0.83 -7.04
N ILE A 71 -3.92 -0.67 -5.71
CA ILE A 71 -5.09 -0.21 -4.94
C ILE A 71 -5.51 1.20 -5.37
N ILE A 72 -4.55 2.12 -5.52
CA ILE A 72 -4.78 3.49 -6.02
C ILE A 72 -5.47 3.46 -7.39
N ALA A 73 -4.96 2.64 -8.31
CA ALA A 73 -5.51 2.52 -9.66
C ALA A 73 -6.94 1.96 -9.65
N GLY A 74 -7.21 0.94 -8.84
CA GLY A 74 -8.55 0.36 -8.68
C GLY A 74 -9.56 1.37 -8.13
N ARG A 75 -9.18 2.17 -7.13
CA ARG A 75 -10.05 3.23 -6.58
C ARG A 75 -10.33 4.33 -7.61
N ALA A 76 -9.31 4.80 -8.34
CA ALA A 76 -9.50 5.82 -9.37
C ALA A 76 -10.46 5.35 -10.48
N ALA A 77 -10.37 4.08 -10.89
CA ALA A 77 -11.30 3.50 -11.85
C ALA A 77 -12.74 3.46 -11.33
N ALA A 78 -12.95 3.05 -10.06
CA ALA A 78 -14.28 2.98 -9.45
C ALA A 78 -14.94 4.36 -9.25
N THR A 79 -14.15 5.42 -9.04
CA THR A 79 -14.68 6.81 -8.94
C THR A 79 -15.09 7.39 -10.30
N GLN A 80 -14.56 6.88 -11.41
CA GLN A 80 -14.89 7.34 -12.78
C GLN A 80 -16.24 6.78 -13.27
N GLU A 81 -16.77 5.74 -12.63
CA GLU A 81 -18.04 5.08 -12.99
C GLU A 81 -19.26 5.58 -12.19
N ARG A 82 -19.10 6.64 -11.38
CA ARG A 82 -20.18 7.33 -10.66
C ARG A 82 -20.44 8.73 -11.24
#